data_AF-X1W307-F1
#
_entry.id   AF-X1W307-F1
#
_cell.length_a   1.000
_cell.length_b   1.000
_cell.length_c   1.000
_cell.angle_alpha   90.00
_cell.angle_beta   90.00
_cell.angle_gamma   90.00
#
_symmetry.space_group_name_H-M   'P 1'
#
loop_
_entity.id
_entity.type
_entity.pdbx_description
1 polymer ?
#
loop_
_entity_poly.entity_id
_entity_poly.type
_entity_poly.pdbx_seq_one_letter_code
_entity_poly.pdbx_strand_id
1 'polypeptide(L)'
;RIGKIEKEPILLKEGSSFILTNREVPGDEQGVSVTFPSLPQKVKKGDYIFLADGTLELKVKELTPTDIICRVVRGGKLTSRKGINIPNISMDISSLTEKDYQDILFGIKNKVDFIGLSFTRNAEDVLRARKFLKENGAENISLIAKIEKKEAVDNLKEIIETSDGIMIARGDLGVEIPLENVPLVQKNIIKRCNL
;
A
#
# COMPACT_ATOMS: atom_id res chain seq x y z
N ARG A 1 -3.95 -2.97 7.09
CA ARG A 1 -5.01 -2.02 7.51
C ARG A 1 -5.16 -2.12 9.03
N ILE A 2 -5.77 -1.13 9.67
CA ILE A 2 -6.19 -1.27 11.07
C ILE A 2 -7.50 -2.05 11.17
N GLY A 3 -7.78 -2.60 12.35
CA GLY A 3 -8.98 -3.35 12.67
C GLY A 3 -10.21 -2.48 12.92
N LYS A 4 -11.16 -3.04 13.65
CA LYS A 4 -12.40 -2.37 14.06
C LYS A 4 -12.15 -1.52 15.31
N ILE A 5 -12.67 -0.30 15.31
CA ILE A 5 -12.69 0.58 16.48
C ILE A 5 -14.07 0.46 17.14
N GLU A 6 -14.12 0.34 18.46
CA GLU A 6 -15.37 0.07 19.18
C GLU A 6 -16.34 1.27 19.12
N LYS A 7 -15.82 2.47 19.40
CA LYS A 7 -16.55 3.73 19.32
C LYS A 7 -15.85 4.64 18.32
N GLU A 8 -16.37 4.67 17.09
CA GLU A 8 -15.81 5.50 16.03
C GLU A 8 -16.58 6.82 15.84
N PRO A 9 -15.87 7.91 15.49
CA PRO A 9 -14.40 7.99 15.38
C PRO A 9 -13.69 8.15 16.73
N ILE A 10 -12.41 7.77 16.77
CA ILE A 10 -11.49 8.23 17.82
C ILE A 10 -10.67 9.42 17.32
N LEU A 11 -10.21 10.25 18.26
CA LEU A 11 -9.37 11.41 17.97
C LEU A 11 -7.97 11.18 18.55
N LEU A 12 -6.98 10.98 17.67
CA LEU A 12 -5.58 10.88 18.07
C LEU A 12 -5.03 12.27 18.34
N LYS A 13 -4.47 12.49 19.53
CA LYS A 13 -3.87 13.77 19.93
C LYS A 13 -2.38 13.77 19.64
N GLU A 14 -1.86 14.84 19.04
CA GLU A 14 -0.43 14.98 18.81
C GLU A 14 0.36 14.87 20.13
N GLY A 15 1.48 14.13 20.08
CA GLY A 15 2.32 13.87 21.23
C GLY A 15 1.88 12.70 22.12
N SER A 16 0.65 12.19 22.00
CA SER A 16 0.20 11.05 22.80
C SER A 16 0.82 9.72 22.36
N SER A 17 0.72 8.70 23.21
CA SER A 17 1.04 7.32 22.85
C SER A 17 -0.14 6.68 22.11
N PHE A 18 0.14 5.79 21.16
CA PHE A 18 -0.86 4.96 20.48
C PHE A 18 -0.25 3.62 20.10
N ILE A 19 -0.98 2.53 20.30
CA ILE A 19 -0.48 1.16 20.10
C ILE A 19 -1.10 0.54 18.85
N LEU A 20 -0.26 0.02 17.96
CA LEU A 20 -0.68 -0.89 16.91
C LEU A 20 -0.35 -2.32 17.34
N THR A 21 -1.36 -3.18 17.48
CA THR A 21 -1.17 -4.55 17.99
C THR A 21 -1.57 -5.61 16.96
N ASN A 22 -0.88 -6.75 16.93
CA ASN A 22 -1.29 -7.90 16.13
C ASN A 22 -2.35 -8.78 16.81
N ARG A 23 -2.73 -8.45 18.06
CA ARG A 23 -3.82 -9.13 18.77
C ARG A 23 -5.17 -8.68 18.20
N GLU A 24 -6.10 -9.61 18.07
CA GLU A 24 -7.45 -9.33 17.54
C GLU A 24 -8.34 -8.72 18.64
N VAL A 25 -8.13 -7.43 18.90
CA VAL A 25 -8.89 -6.64 19.87
C VAL A 25 -9.58 -5.45 19.20
N PRO A 26 -10.79 -5.06 19.64
CA PRO A 26 -11.38 -3.78 19.26
C PRO A 26 -10.46 -2.63 19.66
N GLY A 27 -10.33 -1.64 18.79
CA GLY A 27 -9.53 -0.45 19.06
C GLY A 27 -10.28 0.66 19.79
N ASP A 28 -9.52 1.50 20.47
CA ASP A 28 -9.93 2.68 21.24
C ASP A 28 -8.86 3.79 21.12
N GLU A 29 -8.92 4.83 21.97
CA GLU A 29 -7.94 5.92 21.97
C GLU A 29 -6.51 5.48 22.35
N GLN A 30 -6.31 4.29 22.92
CA GLN A 30 -5.01 3.78 23.35
C GLN A 30 -4.35 2.91 22.29
N GLY A 31 -5.13 2.17 21.49
CA GLY A 31 -4.58 1.35 20.43
C GLY A 31 -5.62 0.70 19.53
N VAL A 32 -5.13 0.04 18.47
CA VAL A 32 -5.97 -0.71 17.54
C VAL A 32 -5.22 -1.91 16.97
N SER A 33 -5.98 -2.97 16.68
CA SER A 33 -5.46 -4.15 15.99
C SER A 33 -5.03 -3.84 14.55
N VAL A 34 -4.10 -4.61 14.01
CA VAL A 34 -3.67 -4.53 12.60
C VAL A 34 -3.92 -5.85 11.87
N THR A 35 -4.33 -5.77 10.61
CA THR A 35 -4.65 -6.95 9.79
C THR A 35 -3.41 -7.68 9.27
N PHE A 36 -2.21 -7.24 9.63
CA PHE A 36 -0.94 -7.85 9.23
C PHE A 36 -0.17 -8.29 10.48
N PRO A 37 -0.33 -9.55 10.94
CA PRO A 37 0.14 -9.95 12.26
C PRO A 37 1.65 -9.88 12.47
N SER A 38 2.44 -9.98 11.39
CA SER A 38 3.89 -9.88 11.41
C SER A 38 4.41 -8.44 11.33
N LEU A 39 3.53 -7.43 11.35
CA LEU A 39 3.93 -6.02 11.29
C LEU A 39 4.97 -5.62 12.35
N PRO A 40 4.86 -6.01 13.64
CA PRO A 40 5.86 -5.67 14.65
C PRO A 40 7.28 -6.16 14.33
N GLN A 41 7.41 -7.22 13.52
CA GLN A 41 8.70 -7.80 13.11
C GLN A 41 9.32 -7.10 11.90
N LYS A 42 8.53 -6.28 11.18
CA LYS A 42 8.96 -5.61 9.94
C LYS A 42 9.38 -4.16 10.16
N VAL A 43 8.94 -3.53 11.25
CA VAL A 43 9.29 -2.15 11.62
C VAL A 43 10.46 -2.11 12.61
N LYS A 44 11.12 -0.95 12.70
CA LYS A 44 12.14 -0.66 13.72
C LYS A 44 11.83 0.65 14.44
N LYS A 45 12.44 0.82 15.62
CA LYS A 45 12.38 2.07 16.37
C LYS A 45 12.83 3.24 15.48
N GLY A 46 12.05 4.31 15.47
CA GLY A 46 12.30 5.50 14.66
C GLY A 46 11.57 5.53 13.31
N ASP A 47 11.03 4.40 12.85
CA ASP A 47 10.22 4.36 11.63
C ASP A 47 8.94 5.19 11.76
N TYR A 48 8.46 5.66 10.62
CA TYR A 48 7.21 6.40 10.48
C TYR A 48 6.11 5.49 9.94
N ILE A 49 4.98 5.45 10.62
CA ILE A 49 3.78 4.72 10.20
C ILE A 49 2.69 5.74 9.92
N PHE A 50 2.13 5.67 8.72
CA PHE A 50 1.06 6.54 8.28
C PHE A 50 -0.27 5.80 8.33
N LEU A 51 -1.30 6.46 8.85
CA LEU A 51 -2.66 5.94 8.85
C LEU A 51 -3.55 6.84 8.00
N ALA A 52 -4.65 6.27 7.50
CA ALA A 52 -5.66 6.99 6.74
C ALA A 52 -5.05 7.82 5.60
N ASP A 53 -4.33 7.13 4.70
CA ASP A 53 -3.80 7.68 3.46
C ASP A 53 -2.84 8.86 3.70
N GLY A 54 -2.00 8.75 4.74
CA GLY A 54 -0.98 9.77 5.07
C GLY A 54 -1.47 10.87 6.00
N THR A 55 -2.78 11.01 6.23
CA THR A 55 -3.34 12.11 7.04
C THR A 55 -2.91 12.05 8.49
N LEU A 56 -2.70 10.85 9.04
CA LEU A 56 -2.21 10.62 10.39
C LEU A 56 -0.80 10.06 10.34
N GLU A 57 0.05 10.49 11.27
CA GLU A 57 1.46 10.11 11.30
C GLU A 57 1.86 9.67 12.71
N LEU A 58 2.46 8.49 12.78
CA LEU A 58 2.95 7.85 13.99
C LEU A 58 4.45 7.62 13.87
N LYS A 59 5.19 7.77 14.97
CA LYS A 59 6.61 7.42 15.03
C LYS A 59 6.85 6.31 16.04
N VAL A 60 7.45 5.21 15.58
CA VAL A 60 7.72 4.03 16.41
C VAL A 60 8.69 4.40 17.53
N LYS A 61 8.29 4.15 18.77
CA LYS A 61 9.08 4.40 19.99
C LYS A 61 9.66 3.12 20.56
N GLU A 62 8.86 2.08 20.61
CA GLU A 62 9.20 0.80 21.21
C GLU A 62 8.42 -0.33 20.52
N LEU A 63 8.98 -1.54 20.58
CA LEU A 63 8.45 -2.73 19.95
C LEU A 63 8.44 -3.87 20.97
N THR A 64 7.35 -4.64 20.96
CA THR A 64 7.26 -5.95 21.60
C THR A 64 6.97 -7.00 20.52
N PRO A 65 6.94 -8.30 20.85
CA PRO A 65 6.53 -9.33 19.89
C PRO A 65 5.14 -9.12 19.29
N THR A 66 4.25 -8.39 19.97
CA THR A 66 2.86 -8.18 19.54
C THR A 66 2.51 -6.73 19.23
N ASP A 67 3.19 -5.78 19.87
CA ASP A 67 2.75 -4.39 19.94
C ASP A 67 3.83 -3.44 19.41
N ILE A 68 3.37 -2.43 18.67
CA ILE A 68 4.17 -1.31 18.18
C ILE A 68 3.71 -0.08 18.96
N ILE A 69 4.51 0.34 19.92
CA ILE A 69 4.24 1.55 20.70
C ILE A 69 4.72 2.75 19.90
N CYS A 70 3.79 3.62 19.54
CA CYS A 70 4.06 4.79 18.73
C CYS A 70 3.79 6.08 19.52
N ARG A 71 4.50 7.15 19.14
CA ARG A 71 4.09 8.52 19.46
C ARG A 71 3.33 9.08 18.26
N VAL A 72 2.18 9.70 18.51
CA VAL A 72 1.44 10.45 17.48
C VAL A 72 2.25 11.70 17.12
N VAL A 73 2.68 11.80 15.87
CA VAL A 73 3.37 12.97 15.31
C VAL A 73 2.35 13.95 14.74
N ARG A 74 1.42 13.44 13.91
CA ARG A 74 0.27 14.19 13.38
C ARG A 74 -1.01 13.46 13.74
N GLY A 75 -1.83 14.15 14.53
CA GLY A 75 -3.09 13.63 15.07
C GLY A 75 -4.29 13.89 14.15
N GLY A 76 -5.47 13.47 14.58
CA GLY A 76 -6.71 13.62 13.83
C GLY A 76 -7.69 12.46 13.99
N LYS A 77 -8.73 12.47 13.15
CA LYS A 77 -9.84 11.53 13.21
C LYS A 77 -9.45 10.17 12.62
N LEU A 78 -9.55 9.11 13.40
CA LEU A 78 -9.35 7.72 12.95
C LEU A 78 -10.67 6.94 13.01
N THR A 79 -10.95 6.18 11.95
CA THR A 79 -12.12 5.28 11.84
C THR A 79 -11.66 3.88 11.48
N SER A 80 -12.53 2.88 11.61
CA SER A 80 -12.18 1.49 11.33
C SER A 80 -11.63 1.26 9.92
N ARG A 81 -10.84 0.19 9.76
CA ARG A 81 -10.37 -0.35 8.46
C ARG A 81 -9.51 0.60 7.60
N LYS A 82 -8.98 1.68 8.18
CA LYS A 82 -8.08 2.60 7.47
C LYS A 82 -6.77 1.93 7.04
N GLY A 83 -6.23 2.44 5.93
CA GLY A 83 -4.93 2.03 5.40
C GLY A 83 -3.81 2.27 6.40
N ILE A 84 -2.81 1.39 6.36
CA ILE A 84 -1.53 1.58 7.05
C ILE A 84 -0.49 1.64 5.95
N ASN A 85 0.35 2.66 5.99
CA ASN A 85 1.47 2.80 5.07
C ASN A 85 2.77 2.99 5.84
N ILE A 86 3.83 2.29 5.42
CA ILE A 86 5.13 2.35 6.09
C ILE A 86 6.19 2.48 5.01
N PRO A 87 6.74 3.68 4.79
CA PRO A 87 7.73 3.89 3.75
C PRO A 87 8.97 3.05 3.98
N ASN A 88 9.57 2.58 2.90
CA ASN A 88 10.84 1.85 2.87
C ASN A 88 10.84 0.47 3.56
N ILE A 89 9.66 -0.10 3.85
CA ILE A 89 9.56 -1.50 4.28
C ILE A 89 9.16 -2.37 3.10
N SER A 90 10.08 -3.23 2.67
CA SER A 90 9.75 -4.33 1.77
C SER A 90 8.88 -5.34 2.50
N MET A 91 7.59 -5.33 2.19
CA MET A 91 6.68 -6.38 2.61
C MET A 91 6.79 -7.54 1.61
N ASP A 92 7.23 -8.72 2.07
CA ASP A 92 7.25 -9.97 1.29
C ASP A 92 5.85 -10.54 1.08
N ILE A 93 4.91 -9.67 0.68
CA ILE A 93 3.54 -10.03 0.34
C ILE A 93 3.48 -10.06 -1.18
N SER A 94 2.86 -11.11 -1.75
CA SER A 94 2.53 -11.14 -3.17
C SER A 94 1.74 -9.87 -3.53
N SER A 95 2.04 -9.26 -4.68
CA SER A 95 1.28 -8.11 -5.19
C SER A 95 -0.17 -8.47 -5.54
N LEU A 96 -0.43 -9.75 -5.80
CA LEU A 96 -1.76 -10.29 -6.06
C LEU A 96 -2.18 -11.19 -4.91
N THR A 97 -3.34 -10.89 -4.34
CA THR A 97 -4.03 -11.72 -3.35
C THR A 97 -4.93 -12.74 -4.04
N GLU A 98 -5.40 -13.73 -3.28
CA GLU A 98 -6.41 -14.68 -3.77
C GLU A 98 -7.66 -13.96 -4.31
N LYS A 99 -8.09 -12.91 -3.60
CA LYS A 99 -9.21 -12.08 -4.04
C LYS A 99 -8.93 -11.42 -5.38
N ASP A 100 -7.72 -10.90 -5.60
CA ASP A 100 -7.37 -10.25 -6.86
C ASP A 100 -7.43 -11.22 -8.04
N TYR A 101 -7.03 -12.48 -7.86
CA TYR A 101 -7.21 -13.51 -8.90
C TYR A 101 -8.69 -13.77 -9.21
N GLN A 102 -9.55 -13.83 -8.18
CA GLN A 102 -11.00 -13.97 -8.37
C GLN A 102 -11.60 -12.76 -9.12
N ASP A 103 -11.14 -11.55 -8.79
CA ASP A 103 -11.57 -10.32 -9.49
C ASP A 103 -11.09 -10.30 -10.95
N ILE A 104 -9.87 -10.79 -11.23
CA ILE A 104 -9.36 -10.95 -12.60
C ILE A 104 -10.24 -11.92 -13.40
N LEU A 105 -10.58 -13.08 -12.83
CA LEU A 105 -11.48 -14.05 -13.49
C LEU A 105 -12.86 -13.45 -13.76
N PHE A 106 -13.38 -12.66 -12.83
CA PHE A 106 -14.60 -11.89 -13.03
C PHE A 106 -14.45 -10.89 -14.19
N GLY A 107 -13.33 -10.17 -14.26
CA GLY A 107 -13.02 -9.27 -15.38
C GLY A 107 -12.98 -9.98 -16.73
N ILE A 108 -12.29 -11.13 -16.81
CA ILE A 108 -12.22 -11.98 -18.01
C ILE A 108 -13.62 -12.37 -18.48
N LYS A 109 -14.46 -12.86 -17.55
CA LYS A 109 -15.85 -13.25 -17.86
C LYS A 109 -16.67 -12.09 -18.46
N ASN A 110 -16.40 -10.87 -18.02
CA ASN A 110 -17.08 -9.66 -18.48
C ASN A 110 -16.37 -8.96 -19.65
N LYS A 111 -15.30 -9.56 -20.20
CA LYS A 111 -14.56 -9.04 -21.37
C LYS A 111 -14.09 -7.60 -21.18
N VAL A 112 -13.52 -7.29 -20.02
CA VAL A 112 -12.91 -5.97 -19.78
C VAL A 112 -11.68 -5.79 -20.67
N ASP A 113 -11.43 -4.55 -21.12
CA ASP A 113 -10.29 -4.25 -21.99
C ASP A 113 -8.98 -4.04 -21.21
N PHE A 114 -9.08 -3.53 -19.98
CA PHE A 114 -7.95 -3.15 -19.14
C PHE A 114 -8.09 -3.66 -17.72
N ILE A 115 -6.96 -4.06 -17.11
CA ILE A 115 -6.84 -4.36 -15.68
C ILE A 115 -5.74 -3.48 -15.09
N GLY A 116 -6.08 -2.74 -14.04
CA GLY A 116 -5.11 -1.94 -13.28
C GLY A 116 -4.51 -2.75 -12.13
N LEU A 117 -3.19 -2.95 -12.15
CA LEU A 117 -2.45 -3.64 -11.10
C LEU A 117 -2.04 -2.63 -10.02
N SER A 118 -2.64 -2.73 -8.83
CA SER A 118 -2.31 -1.86 -7.70
C SER A 118 -1.03 -2.33 -7.00
N PHE A 119 -0.31 -1.39 -6.38
CA PHE A 119 0.91 -1.64 -5.61
C PHE A 119 1.99 -2.45 -6.35
N THR A 120 2.10 -2.33 -7.67
CA THR A 120 3.19 -2.92 -8.46
C THR A 120 4.53 -2.43 -7.92
N ARG A 121 5.49 -3.33 -7.69
CA ARG A 121 6.84 -2.97 -7.19
C ARG A 121 7.96 -3.29 -8.16
N ASN A 122 7.77 -4.29 -9.01
CA ASN A 122 8.78 -4.80 -9.94
C ASN A 122 8.10 -5.43 -11.17
N ALA A 123 8.88 -5.82 -12.17
CA ALA A 123 8.38 -6.46 -13.38
C ALA A 123 7.69 -7.81 -13.12
N GLU A 124 8.16 -8.58 -12.13
CA GLU A 124 7.62 -9.89 -11.80
C GLU A 124 6.14 -9.82 -11.37
N ASP A 125 5.73 -8.74 -10.70
CA ASP A 125 4.33 -8.50 -10.35
C ASP A 125 3.42 -8.43 -11.59
N VAL A 126 3.91 -7.81 -12.67
CA VAL A 126 3.18 -7.67 -13.94
C VAL A 126 3.20 -8.99 -14.72
N LEU A 127 4.35 -9.65 -14.77
CA LEU A 127 4.51 -10.95 -15.44
C LEU A 127 3.64 -12.04 -14.82
N ARG A 128 3.46 -12.03 -13.49
CA ARG A 128 2.56 -12.94 -12.79
C ARG A 128 1.10 -12.76 -13.23
N ALA A 129 0.63 -11.52 -13.30
CA ALA A 129 -0.72 -11.21 -13.81
C ALA A 129 -0.86 -11.62 -15.29
N ARG A 130 0.16 -11.34 -16.12
CA ARG A 130 0.17 -11.69 -17.55
C ARG A 130 0.11 -13.20 -17.76
N LYS A 131 0.89 -13.96 -16.98
CA LYS A 131 0.84 -15.43 -17.00
C LYS A 131 -0.55 -15.94 -16.63
N PHE A 132 -1.17 -15.39 -15.59
CA PHE A 132 -2.52 -15.79 -15.18
C PHE A 132 -3.58 -15.48 -16.26
N LEU A 133 -3.51 -14.33 -16.92
CA LEU A 133 -4.37 -14.01 -18.07
C LEU A 133 -4.19 -15.01 -19.21
N LYS A 134 -2.93 -15.36 -19.51
CA LYS A 134 -2.60 -16.34 -20.55
C LYS A 134 -3.18 -17.72 -20.27
N GLU A 135 -3.02 -18.21 -19.04
CA GLU A 135 -3.57 -19.51 -18.61
C GLU A 135 -5.10 -19.57 -18.71
N ASN A 136 -5.77 -18.41 -18.69
CA ASN A 136 -7.23 -18.27 -18.82
C ASN A 136 -7.68 -17.78 -20.22
N GLY A 137 -6.80 -17.80 -21.22
CA GLY A 137 -7.13 -17.44 -22.60
C GLY A 137 -7.49 -15.96 -22.81
N ALA A 138 -7.00 -15.06 -21.95
CA ALA A 138 -7.33 -13.65 -21.93
C ALA A 138 -6.11 -12.75 -22.21
N GLU A 139 -5.18 -13.20 -23.06
CA GLU A 139 -3.94 -12.47 -23.43
C GLU A 139 -4.21 -11.11 -24.08
N ASN A 140 -5.44 -10.86 -24.55
CA ASN A 140 -5.86 -9.62 -25.18
C ASN A 140 -6.19 -8.50 -24.18
N ILE A 141 -6.31 -8.79 -22.88
CA ILE A 141 -6.58 -7.77 -21.85
C ILE A 141 -5.28 -7.04 -21.52
N SER A 142 -5.30 -5.71 -21.59
CA SER A 142 -4.14 -4.88 -21.32
C SER A 142 -3.91 -4.68 -19.81
N LEU A 143 -2.68 -4.84 -19.36
CA LEU A 143 -2.25 -4.61 -17.98
C LEU A 143 -1.67 -3.21 -17.80
N ILE A 144 -2.30 -2.44 -16.91
CA ILE A 144 -1.86 -1.10 -16.53
C ILE A 144 -1.22 -1.17 -15.14
N ALA A 145 0.10 -1.01 -15.05
CA ALA A 145 0.78 -0.98 -13.75
C ALA A 145 0.56 0.37 -13.05
N LYS A 146 0.11 0.35 -11.80
CA LYS A 146 -0.09 1.57 -10.99
C LYS A 146 1.18 1.84 -10.19
N ILE A 147 1.82 2.98 -10.47
CA ILE A 147 3.02 3.44 -9.78
C ILE A 147 2.59 4.16 -8.51
N GLU A 148 2.60 3.40 -7.42
CA GLU A 148 2.13 3.81 -6.08
C GLU A 148 3.21 3.67 -5.02
N LYS A 149 4.21 2.81 -5.27
CA LYS A 149 5.27 2.45 -4.33
C LYS A 149 6.60 3.07 -4.73
N LYS A 150 7.44 3.35 -3.75
CA LYS A 150 8.80 3.85 -3.99
C LYS A 150 9.60 2.87 -4.86
N GLU A 151 9.48 1.57 -4.58
CA GLU A 151 10.13 0.49 -5.32
C GLU A 151 9.72 0.50 -6.80
N ALA A 152 8.46 0.85 -7.10
CA ALA A 152 7.97 0.98 -8.46
C ALA A 152 8.66 2.11 -9.23
N VAL A 153 8.99 3.20 -8.54
CA VAL A 153 9.76 4.32 -9.10
C VAL A 153 11.20 3.90 -9.34
N ASP A 154 11.79 3.15 -8.42
CA ASP A 154 13.17 2.64 -8.53
C ASP A 154 13.30 1.62 -9.67
N ASN A 155 12.31 0.73 -9.83
CA ASN A 155 12.24 -0.33 -10.85
C ASN A 155 11.44 0.09 -12.10
N LEU A 156 11.26 1.39 -12.33
CA LEU A 156 10.34 1.91 -13.35
C LEU A 156 10.62 1.38 -14.76
N LYS A 157 11.89 1.16 -15.12
CA LYS A 157 12.27 0.70 -16.45
C LYS A 157 11.69 -0.68 -16.78
N GLU A 158 11.94 -1.65 -15.91
CA GLU A 158 11.49 -3.04 -16.11
C GLU A 158 9.95 -3.16 -16.02
N ILE A 159 9.31 -2.32 -15.19
CA ILE A 159 7.84 -2.26 -15.12
C ILE A 159 7.25 -1.74 -16.42
N ILE A 160 7.83 -0.68 -17.01
CA ILE A 160 7.40 -0.15 -18.31
C ILE A 160 7.55 -1.23 -19.39
N GLU A 161 8.69 -1.92 -19.44
CA GLU A 161 8.97 -2.96 -20.45
C GLU A 161 8.00 -4.17 -20.37
N THR A 162 7.39 -4.41 -19.21
CA THR A 162 6.50 -5.57 -19.00
C THR A 162 5.01 -5.22 -18.96
N SER A 163 4.65 -3.94 -18.92
CA SER A 163 3.27 -3.45 -18.83
C SER A 163 2.77 -2.95 -20.18
N ASP A 164 1.45 -3.00 -20.41
CA ASP A 164 0.84 -2.43 -21.61
C ASP A 164 0.53 -0.92 -21.43
N GLY A 165 0.56 -0.45 -20.19
CA GLY A 165 0.50 0.97 -19.86
C GLY A 165 0.83 1.24 -18.40
N ILE A 166 0.93 2.52 -18.06
CA ILE A 166 1.30 2.98 -16.71
C ILE A 166 0.25 3.98 -16.19
N MET A 167 -0.14 3.83 -14.93
CA MET A 167 -0.97 4.79 -14.20
C MET A 167 -0.17 5.43 -13.07
N ILE A 168 -0.12 6.77 -13.04
CA ILE A 168 0.57 7.53 -12.00
C ILE A 168 -0.42 7.84 -10.87
N ALA A 169 -0.43 6.99 -9.85
CA ALA A 169 -1.34 7.09 -8.71
C ALA A 169 -0.75 8.02 -7.64
N ARG A 170 -0.84 9.32 -7.90
CA ARG A 170 -0.22 10.40 -7.10
C ARG A 170 -0.62 10.42 -5.63
N GLY A 171 -1.86 9.99 -5.32
CA GLY A 171 -2.37 9.94 -3.96
C GLY A 171 -1.53 9.00 -3.09
N ASP A 172 -1.51 7.71 -3.45
CA ASP A 172 -0.72 6.70 -2.76
C ASP A 172 0.79 6.98 -2.86
N LEU A 173 1.27 7.38 -4.04
CA LEU A 173 2.69 7.70 -4.23
C LEU A 173 3.16 8.84 -3.31
N GLY A 174 2.33 9.87 -3.08
CA GLY A 174 2.64 10.96 -2.16
C GLY A 174 2.66 10.58 -0.68
N VAL A 175 2.22 9.38 -0.33
CA VAL A 175 2.39 8.79 1.01
C VAL A 175 3.71 8.00 1.11
N GLU A 176 4.22 7.52 -0.03
CA GLU A 176 5.44 6.70 -0.12
C GLU A 176 6.72 7.50 -0.31
N ILE A 177 6.64 8.62 -1.03
CA ILE A 177 7.76 9.54 -1.27
C ILE A 177 7.40 10.94 -0.78
N PRO A 178 8.40 11.81 -0.52
CA PRO A 178 8.12 13.21 -0.20
C PRO A 178 7.19 13.86 -1.23
N LEU A 179 6.15 14.54 -0.77
CA LEU A 179 5.08 15.06 -1.63
C LEU A 179 5.64 16.04 -2.70
N GLU A 180 6.66 16.80 -2.34
CA GLU A 180 7.40 17.72 -3.20
C GLU A 180 8.13 17.01 -4.36
N ASN A 181 8.43 15.71 -4.22
CA ASN A 181 9.08 14.92 -5.26
C ASN A 181 8.10 14.33 -6.27
N VAL A 182 6.80 14.19 -5.91
CA VAL A 182 5.78 13.58 -6.78
C VAL A 182 5.67 14.26 -8.15
N PRO A 183 5.68 15.61 -8.28
CA PRO A 183 5.64 16.26 -9.60
C PRO A 183 6.85 15.92 -10.50
N LEU A 184 8.04 15.79 -9.91
CA LEU A 184 9.26 15.44 -10.65
C LEU A 184 9.21 13.99 -11.13
N VAL A 185 8.81 13.07 -10.24
CA VAL A 185 8.64 11.64 -10.57
C VAL A 185 7.57 11.46 -11.65
N GLN A 186 6.43 12.16 -11.55
CA GLN A 186 5.39 12.13 -12.57
C GLN A 186 5.92 12.51 -13.95
N LYS A 187 6.66 13.62 -14.07
CA LYS A 187 7.26 14.05 -15.34
C LYS A 187 8.25 13.02 -15.89
N ASN A 188 9.03 12.40 -15.01
CA ASN A 188 9.98 11.35 -15.40
C ASN A 188 9.27 10.12 -15.97
N ILE A 189 8.21 9.65 -15.30
CA ILE A 189 7.40 8.50 -15.74
C ILE A 189 6.81 8.76 -17.12
N ILE A 190 6.12 9.91 -17.29
CA ILE A 190 5.51 10.28 -18.58
C ILE A 190 6.58 10.31 -19.69
N LYS A 191 7.73 10.92 -19.42
CA LYS A 191 8.83 10.99 -20.39
C LYS A 191 9.32 9.60 -20.80
N ARG A 192 9.47 8.68 -19.85
CA ARG A 192 9.94 7.31 -20.14
C ARG A 192 8.92 6.44 -20.87
N CYS A 193 7.62 6.67 -20.67
CA CYS A 193 6.56 5.93 -21.36
C CYS A 193 6.37 6.39 -22.82
N ASN A 194 6.76 7.63 -23.14
CA ASN A 194 6.63 8.19 -24.49
C ASN A 194 7.84 7.91 -25.41
N LEU A 195 8.89 7.26 -24.88
CA LEU A 195 10.10 6.88 -25.62
C LEU A 195 10.02 5.43 -26.07
#